data_AF-A0A844F7N3-F1
#
_entry.id   AF-A0A844F7N3-F1
#
_cell.length_a   1.000
_cell.length_b   1.000
_cell.length_c   1.000
_cell.angle_alpha   90.00
_cell.angle_beta   90.00
_cell.angle_gamma   90.00
#
_symmetry.space_group_name_H-M   'P 1'
#
loop_
_entity.id
_entity.type
_entity.pdbx_description
1 polymer ?
#
loop_
_entity_poly.entity_id
_entity_poly.type
_entity_poly.pdbx_seq_one_letter_code
_entity_poly.pdbx_strand_id
1 'polypeptide(L)' 'MENSINVYSTSGQKNTLADNVIAAIQTAICNKRVISIQYPASGGQEPESRMIEPISLGFYEQNWYLIGFAG' A
#
# COMPACT_ATOMS: atom_id res chain seq x y z
N MET A 1 -19.09 8.95 -20.64
CA MET A 1 -19.12 7.49 -20.50
C MET A 1 -18.48 7.19 -19.16
N GLU A 2 -19.23 6.59 -18.23
CA GLU A 2 -18.65 6.09 -16.98
C GLU A 2 -17.96 4.76 -17.26
N ASN A 3 -16.65 4.71 -17.07
CA ASN A 3 -15.92 3.45 -17.09
C ASN A 3 -16.25 2.72 -15.78
N SER A 4 -17.14 1.73 -15.83
CA SER A 4 -17.41 0.86 -14.67
C SER A 4 -16.53 -0.39 -14.74
N ILE A 5 -15.78 -0.62 -13.67
CA ILE A 5 -15.04 -1.87 -13.45
C ILE A 5 -15.83 -2.66 -12.42
N ASN A 6 -16.26 -3.88 -12.78
CA ASN A 6 -16.90 -4.80 -11.85
C ASN A 6 -15.83 -5.63 -11.12
N VAL A 7 -15.86 -5.59 -9.79
CA VAL A 7 -14.95 -6.38 -8.94
C VAL A 7 -15.77 -7.47 -8.24
N TYR A 8 -15.41 -8.73 -8.49
CA TYR A 8 -16.07 -9.88 -7.87
C TYR A 8 -15.21 -10.42 -6.74
N SER A 9 -15.81 -10.64 -5.57
CA SER A 9 -15.11 -11.32 -4.47
C SER A 9 -14.95 -12.81 -4.79
N THR A 10 -13.75 -13.34 -4.65
CA THR A 10 -13.51 -14.79 -4.65
C THR A 10 -13.65 -15.33 -3.22
N SER A 11 -13.87 -16.64 -3.06
CA SER A 11 -14.15 -17.29 -1.77
C SER A 11 -12.95 -17.34 -0.78
N GLY A 12 -11.95 -16.50 -0.97
CA GLY A 12 -10.82 -16.36 -0.04
C GLY A 12 -11.23 -15.67 1.26
N GLN A 13 -10.52 -15.95 2.35
CA GLN A 13 -10.70 -15.21 3.59
C GLN A 13 -10.36 -13.74 3.36
N LYS A 14 -11.31 -12.84 3.67
CA LYS A 14 -11.04 -11.40 3.71
C LYS A 14 -10.08 -11.10 4.85
N ASN A 15 -8.91 -10.56 4.52
CA ASN A 15 -8.04 -9.97 5.52
C ASN A 15 -8.35 -8.47 5.62
N THR A 16 -9.35 -8.14 6.45
CA THR A 16 -9.89 -6.78 6.57
C THR A 16 -8.83 -5.75 6.93
N LEU A 17 -7.81 -6.12 7.70
CA LEU A 17 -6.71 -5.21 8.03
C LEU A 17 -5.83 -4.91 6.81
N ALA A 18 -5.39 -5.95 6.09
CA ALA A 18 -4.58 -5.76 4.88
C ALA A 18 -5.34 -4.97 3.81
N ASP A 19 -6.63 -5.28 3.62
CA ASP A 19 -7.50 -4.58 2.66
C ASP A 19 -7.59 -3.09 2.98
N ASN A 20 -7.73 -2.72 4.27
CA ASN A 20 -7.78 -1.33 4.70
C ASN A 20 -6.45 -0.59 4.47
N VAL A 21 -5.31 -1.24 4.72
CA VAL A 21 -3.99 -0.65 4.47
C VAL A 21 -3.75 -0.41 2.98
N ILE A 22 -4.08 -1.39 2.14
CA ILE A 22 -3.97 -1.28 0.68
C ILE A 22 -4.84 -0.13 0.16
N ALA A 23 -6.09 -0.06 0.61
CA ALA A 23 -7.02 1.01 0.22
C ALA A 23 -6.52 2.40 0.65
N ALA A 24 -5.92 2.52 1.84
CA ALA A 24 -5.33 3.77 2.32
C ALA A 24 -4.15 4.23 1.44
N ILE A 25 -3.26 3.30 1.06
CA ILE A 25 -2.12 3.59 0.17
C ILE A 25 -2.61 4.01 -1.22
N GLN A 26 -3.56 3.27 -1.80
CA GLN A 26 -4.14 3.62 -3.10
C GLN A 26 -4.79 5.01 -3.07
N THR A 27 -5.53 5.32 -2.00
CA THR A 27 -6.12 6.65 -1.78
C THR A 27 -5.05 7.74 -1.68
N ALA A 28 -3.93 7.47 -1.01
CA ALA A 28 -2.82 8.41 -0.90
C ALA A 28 -2.15 8.67 -2.26
N ILE A 29 -1.95 7.63 -3.08
CA ILE A 29 -1.43 7.76 -4.45
C ILE A 29 -2.37 8.61 -5.30
N CYS A 30 -3.67 8.28 -5.33
CA CYS A 30 -4.68 9.01 -6.12
C CYS A 30 -4.76 10.49 -5.73
N ASN A 31 -4.60 10.78 -4.44
CA ASN A 31 -4.68 12.14 -3.90
C ASN A 31 -3.33 12.85 -3.78
N LYS A 32 -2.23 12.24 -4.23
CA LYS A 32 -0.86 12.78 -4.12
C LYS A 32 -0.50 13.20 -2.69
N ARG A 33 -0.81 12.34 -1.72
CA ARG A 33 -0.54 12.56 -0.28
C ARG A 33 0.67 11.77 0.18
N VAL A 34 1.52 12.41 0.98
CA VAL A 34 2.60 11.75 1.72
C VAL A 34 2.01 10.85 2.79
N ILE A 35 2.62 9.68 3.01
CA ILE A 35 2.26 8.75 4.08
C ILE A 35 3.43 8.56 5.05
N SER A 36 3.13 8.29 6.31
CA SER A 36 4.12 7.82 7.29
C SER A 36 3.98 6.32 7.47
N ILE A 37 5.09 5.59 7.36
CA ILE A 37 5.12 4.14 7.60
C ILE A 37 6.18 3.81 8.64
N GLN A 38 5.96 2.74 9.40
CA GLN A 38 7.00 2.11 10.21
C GLN A 38 7.68 1.06 9.33
N TYR A 39 8.96 1.27 9.02
CA TYR A 39 9.72 0.36 8.16
C TYR A 39 10.83 -0.32 8.96
N PRO A 40 10.95 -1.66 8.91
CA PRO A 40 12.02 -2.36 9.62
C PRO A 40 13.38 -1.85 9.16
N ALA A 41 14.20 -1.37 10.10
CA ALA A 41 15.58 -1.02 9.81
C ALA A 41 16.42 -2.30 9.56
N SER A 42 17.42 -2.20 8.69
CA SER A 42 18.30 -3.32 8.38
C SER A 42 19.08 -3.77 9.63
N GLY A 43 19.27 -5.07 9.81
CA GLY A 43 20.15 -5.58 10.87
C GLY A 43 19.55 -5.67 12.28
N GLY A 44 18.22 -5.79 12.41
CA GLY A 44 17.56 -6.05 13.71
C GLY A 44 17.39 -4.82 14.60
N GLN A 45 17.45 -3.63 14.02
CA GLN A 45 17.13 -2.37 14.69
C GLN A 45 15.61 -2.17 14.77
N GLU A 46 15.18 -1.31 15.70
CA GLU A 46 13.77 -0.91 15.83
C GLU A 46 13.23 -0.36 14.49
N PRO A 47 11.95 -0.58 14.16
CA PRO A 47 11.33 0.02 12.99
C PRO A 47 11.49 1.54 13.04
N GLU A 48 11.89 2.11 11.91
CA GLU A 48 12.02 3.56 11.78
C GLU A 48 10.82 4.12 11.03
N SER A 49 10.34 5.27 11.49
CA SER A 49 9.33 6.03 10.76
C SER A 49 9.96 6.60 9.48
N ARG A 50 9.27 6.42 8.36
CA ARG A 50 9.63 6.98 7.06
C ARG A 50 8.46 7.78 6.50
N MET A 51 8.74 8.97 6.02
CA MET A 51 7.80 9.75 5.23
C MET A 51 8.01 9.39 3.76
N ILE A 52 6.97 8.88 3.12
CA ILE A 52 7.02 8.38 1.75
C ILE A 52 6.04 9.16 0.89
N GLU A 53 6.52 9.64 -0.26
CA GLU A 53 5.68 10.08 -1.37
C GLU A 53 5.34 8.85 -2.23
N PRO A 54 4.14 8.25 -2.09
CA PRO A 54 3.83 7.00 -2.77
C PRO A 54 3.53 7.25 -4.25
N ILE A 55 4.14 6.42 -5.12
CA ILE A 55 4.03 6.53 -6.59
C ILE A 55 3.20 5.38 -7.16
N SER A 56 3.47 4.16 -6.73
CA SER A 56 2.83 2.95 -7.26
C SER A 56 2.72 1.87 -6.20
N LEU A 57 1.64 1.10 -6.27
CA LEU A 57 1.42 -0.10 -5.48
C LEU A 57 1.23 -1.28 -6.44
N GLY A 58 2.10 -2.28 -6.33
CA GLY A 58 2.11 -3.45 -7.20
C GLY A 58 2.01 -4.76 -6.42
N PHE A 59 1.37 -5.76 -7.02
CA PHE A 59 1.34 -7.13 -6.50
C PHE A 59 2.17 -8.04 -7.41
N TYR A 60 3.24 -8.62 -6.88
CA TYR A 60 4.17 -9.47 -7.60
C TYR A 60 4.68 -10.58 -6.66
N GLU A 61 4.95 -11.79 -7.16
CA GLU A 61 5.43 -12.92 -6.34
C GLU A 61 4.65 -13.14 -5.03
N GLN A 62 3.31 -13.02 -5.08
CA GLN A 62 2.41 -13.15 -3.92
C GLN A 62 2.60 -12.10 -2.81
N ASN A 63 3.29 -10.99 -3.10
CA ASN A 63 3.58 -9.92 -2.16
C ASN A 63 3.16 -8.54 -2.71
N TRP A 64 2.81 -7.63 -1.80
CA TRP A 64 2.55 -6.23 -2.13
C TRP A 64 3.83 -5.40 -1.99
N TYR A 65 4.08 -4.55 -2.98
CA TYR A 65 5.23 -3.65 -3.03
C TYR A 65 4.79 -2.22 -3.24
N LEU A 66 5.27 -1.34 -2.38
CA LEU A 66 5.11 0.10 -2.50
C LEU A 66 6.39 0.71 -3.10
N ILE A 67 6.23 1.50 -4.16
CA ILE A 67 7.29 2.31 -4.74
C ILE A 67 6.99 3.77 -4.41
N GLY A 68 7.97 4.49 -3.87
CA GLY A 68 7.85 5.89 -3.52
C GLY A 68 9.19 6.55 -3.21
N PHE A 69 9.21 7.88 -3.14
CA PHE A 69 10.37 8.62 -2.66
C PHE A 69 10.34 8.68 -1.13
N ALA A 70 11.45 8.29 -0.50
CA ALA A 70 11.64 8.42 0.94
C ALA A 70 12.34 9.76 1.24
N GLY A 71 11.72 10.55 2.12
CA GLY A 71 12.28 11.78 2.69
C GLY A 71 13.01 11.54 4.01
#